data_AF-A0A4S4FET8-F1
#
_entry.id   AF-A0A4S4FET8-F1
#
_cell.length_a   1.000
_cell.length_b   1.000
_cell.length_c   1.000
_cell.angle_alpha   90.00
_cell.angle_beta   90.00
_cell.angle_gamma   90.00
#
_symmetry.space_group_name_H-M   'P 1'
#
loop_
_entity.id
_entity.type
_entity.pdbx_description
1 polymer ?
#
loop_
_entity_poly.entity_id
_entity_poly.type
_entity_poly.pdbx_seq_one_letter_code
_entity_poly.pdbx_strand_id
1 'polypeptide(L)'
;MDFEQRYRVIAGRDRRFDGQFITAVRTTGIYCRPSCPARTPRPENVTFFSTSAAAHLAGYRACKRCLPEAVPGTPEWDLRDDLVGRAMRLIADGEVERAGVGGLASRLGYTTRHLTRVLTEELGAGPLALARAVRAQTARTLLVSTDLPITDVAFAAGFASVRQFNDTIGEVFQLTPTAIRAQRSAMHASPGRIELRLATREPFDAAGTFRYLAEHADLRTERASDAGYARPIVLPRGTGDIEVRADGAELKLSVRLDELRDLPVAIARVRRLFDLDADPQTVDAALAEIPALREAVRTAPGIRVPGALEASDLIIRAAAGETHGRAARRADLDRAQEREAVQSLAEQVDSGWSASELSGELERLGVSAASRAYAVSRILGSPDVDCSSDDIVRRGMRRLGLDSRRTAGETSRLSPWRSYAALHFRSAGRAPRPTPHSTLHPTPVPTASPLPISRGEEP
;
A
#
# COMPACT_ATOMS: atom_id res chain seq x y z
N MET A 1 -16.01 1.25 -17.67
CA MET A 1 -17.29 1.90 -17.35
C MET A 1 -17.66 2.90 -18.42
N ASP A 2 -18.91 2.89 -18.88
CA ASP A 2 -19.45 3.90 -19.77
C ASP A 2 -19.84 5.19 -19.00
N PHE A 3 -20.36 6.18 -19.72
CA PHE A 3 -20.78 7.46 -19.13
C PHE A 3 -21.94 7.28 -18.15
N GLU A 4 -22.97 6.50 -18.51
CA GLU A 4 -24.18 6.29 -17.71
C GLU A 4 -23.89 5.58 -16.37
N GLN A 5 -22.97 4.62 -16.38
CA GLN A 5 -22.49 3.94 -15.19
C GLN A 5 -21.77 4.92 -14.25
N ARG A 6 -20.81 5.70 -14.76
CA ARG A 6 -20.09 6.70 -13.96
C ARG A 6 -21.04 7.78 -13.44
N TYR A 7 -22.02 8.18 -14.23
CA TYR A 7 -23.02 9.17 -13.81
C TYR A 7 -23.92 8.64 -12.67
N ARG A 8 -24.34 7.38 -12.73
CA ARG A 8 -25.05 6.72 -11.62
C ARG A 8 -24.23 6.66 -10.34
N VAL A 9 -22.93 6.36 -10.46
CA VAL A 9 -22.00 6.35 -9.31
C VAL A 9 -21.97 7.70 -8.59
N ILE A 10 -21.81 8.81 -9.33
CA ILE A 10 -21.75 10.15 -8.72
C ILE A 10 -23.11 10.61 -8.19
N ALA A 11 -24.22 10.15 -8.77
CA ALA A 11 -25.56 10.39 -8.26
C ALA A 11 -25.78 9.66 -6.93
N GLY A 12 -25.26 8.44 -6.80
CA GLY A 12 -25.29 7.65 -5.57
C GLY A 12 -24.25 8.05 -4.52
N ARG A 13 -23.25 8.89 -4.87
CA ARG A 13 -22.12 9.30 -4.02
C ARG A 13 -21.34 8.12 -3.44
N ASP A 14 -21.17 7.10 -4.26
CA ASP A 14 -20.58 5.85 -3.82
C ASP A 14 -19.07 6.00 -3.57
N ARG A 15 -18.68 5.89 -2.29
CA ARG A 15 -17.27 5.99 -1.83
C ARG A 15 -16.38 4.90 -2.40
N ARG A 16 -16.95 3.77 -2.84
CA ARG A 16 -16.20 2.62 -3.35
C ARG A 16 -15.53 2.93 -4.70
N PHE A 17 -16.06 3.93 -5.41
CA PHE A 17 -15.50 4.44 -6.66
C PHE A 17 -14.56 5.63 -6.46
N ASP A 18 -14.32 6.08 -5.22
CA ASP A 18 -13.36 7.14 -4.97
C ASP A 18 -11.97 6.75 -5.47
N GLY A 19 -11.43 7.65 -6.28
CA GLY A 19 -10.17 7.42 -6.96
C GLY A 19 -10.24 6.36 -8.05
N GLN A 20 -11.40 6.02 -8.63
CA GLN A 20 -11.46 5.24 -9.88
C GLN A 20 -11.54 6.14 -11.13
N PHE A 21 -12.09 7.34 -10.95
CA PHE A 21 -12.16 8.38 -11.95
C PHE A 21 -12.41 9.72 -11.25
N ILE A 22 -12.18 10.80 -11.99
CA ILE A 22 -12.41 12.16 -11.55
C ILE A 22 -13.57 12.74 -12.35
N THR A 23 -14.50 13.39 -11.65
CA THR A 23 -15.66 14.04 -12.25
C THR A 23 -15.38 15.51 -12.42
N ALA A 24 -15.34 15.99 -13.66
CA ALA A 24 -15.16 17.40 -13.99
C ALA A 24 -16.50 18.01 -14.43
N VAL A 25 -16.81 19.19 -13.91
CA VAL A 25 -18.08 19.89 -14.14
C VAL A 25 -17.82 21.16 -14.94
N ARG A 26 -18.28 21.17 -16.20
CA ARG A 26 -18.04 22.24 -17.18
C ARG A 26 -18.50 23.60 -16.68
N THR A 27 -19.68 23.68 -16.07
CA THR A 27 -20.29 24.95 -15.63
C THR A 27 -19.56 25.62 -14.48
N THR A 28 -18.86 24.85 -13.64
CA THR A 28 -18.16 25.38 -12.47
C THR A 28 -16.64 25.40 -12.66
N GLY A 29 -16.11 24.69 -13.66
CA GLY A 29 -14.68 24.48 -13.84
C GLY A 29 -14.05 23.65 -12.71
N ILE A 30 -14.85 22.85 -11.99
CA ILE A 30 -14.40 22.08 -10.82
C ILE A 30 -14.30 20.60 -11.15
N TYR A 31 -13.25 19.94 -10.69
CA TYR A 31 -13.19 18.49 -10.63
C TYR A 31 -13.29 17.95 -9.19
N CYS A 32 -13.96 16.81 -9.04
CA CYS A 32 -14.37 16.20 -7.77
C CYS A 32 -14.13 14.68 -7.79
N ARG A 33 -14.08 14.07 -6.59
CA ARG A 33 -14.20 12.62 -6.43
C ARG A 33 -15.66 12.15 -6.55
N PRO A 34 -15.93 10.89 -6.91
CA PRO A 34 -17.30 10.37 -7.05
C PRO A 34 -18.18 10.49 -5.81
N SER A 35 -17.64 10.35 -4.60
CA SER A 35 -18.39 10.51 -3.35
C SER A 35 -18.60 11.96 -2.90
N CYS A 36 -18.27 12.95 -3.74
CA CYS A 36 -18.31 14.34 -3.35
C CYS A 36 -19.72 14.74 -2.86
N PRO A 37 -19.85 15.37 -1.67
CA PRO A 37 -21.15 15.76 -1.12
C PRO A 37 -21.78 16.97 -1.83
N ALA A 38 -21.14 17.48 -2.90
CA ALA A 38 -21.72 18.51 -3.75
C ALA A 38 -23.02 18.02 -4.41
N ARG A 39 -23.83 18.97 -4.90
CA ARG A 39 -25.02 18.65 -5.68
C ARG A 39 -24.58 18.01 -6.99
N THR A 40 -25.20 16.88 -7.35
CA THR A 40 -24.91 16.19 -8.61
C THR A 40 -25.25 17.11 -9.79
N PRO A 41 -24.30 17.43 -10.66
CA PRO A 41 -24.51 18.28 -11.84
C PRO A 41 -25.37 17.58 -12.90
N ARG A 42 -25.93 18.32 -13.85
CA ARG A 42 -26.65 17.73 -15.00
C ARG A 42 -25.69 16.93 -15.89
N PRO A 43 -26.13 15.83 -16.53
CA PRO A 43 -25.26 14.95 -17.33
C PRO A 43 -24.48 15.70 -18.41
N GLU A 44 -25.15 16.62 -19.09
CA GLU A 44 -24.63 17.50 -20.16
C GLU A 44 -23.35 18.26 -19.76
N ASN A 45 -23.22 18.55 -18.45
CA ASN A 45 -22.15 19.36 -17.89
C ASN A 45 -21.03 18.52 -17.28
N VAL A 46 -21.07 17.20 -17.43
CA VAL A 46 -20.12 16.27 -16.81
C VAL A 46 -19.17 15.70 -17.84
N THR A 47 -17.88 15.73 -17.50
CA THR A 47 -16.83 14.97 -18.19
C THR A 47 -16.07 14.16 -17.15
N PHE A 48 -15.62 12.95 -17.51
CA PHE A 48 -14.83 12.11 -16.62
C PHE A 48 -13.37 12.06 -17.08
N PHE A 49 -12.44 12.10 -16.13
CA PHE A 49 -11.01 11.95 -16.33
C PHE A 49 -10.49 10.74 -15.55
N SER A 50 -9.41 10.12 -16.03
CA SER A 50 -8.77 9.01 -15.32
C SER A 50 -8.04 9.50 -14.07
N THR A 51 -7.34 10.63 -14.14
CA THR A 51 -6.52 11.17 -13.06
C THR A 51 -6.86 12.62 -12.73
N SER A 52 -6.53 13.08 -11.51
CA SER A 52 -6.69 14.49 -11.17
C SER A 52 -5.72 15.38 -11.96
N ALA A 53 -4.54 14.85 -12.29
CA ALA A 53 -3.56 15.51 -13.16
C ALA A 53 -4.15 15.79 -14.55
N ALA A 54 -4.83 14.81 -15.16
CA ALA A 54 -5.49 14.98 -16.45
C ALA A 54 -6.62 16.03 -16.39
N ALA A 55 -7.46 15.98 -15.35
CA ALA A 55 -8.50 16.98 -15.15
C ALA A 55 -7.93 18.40 -14.97
N HIS A 56 -6.81 18.51 -14.24
CA HIS A 56 -6.14 19.78 -14.02
C HIS A 56 -5.51 20.35 -15.30
N LEU A 57 -4.84 19.52 -16.10
CA LEU A 57 -4.31 19.92 -17.40
C LEU A 57 -5.42 20.33 -18.38
N ALA A 58 -6.61 19.76 -18.24
CA ALA A 58 -7.80 20.16 -18.99
C ALA A 58 -8.43 21.48 -18.49
N GLY A 59 -7.80 22.20 -17.55
CA GLY A 59 -8.22 23.52 -17.09
C GLY A 59 -9.21 23.50 -15.92
N TYR A 60 -9.49 22.35 -15.33
CA TYR A 60 -10.34 22.25 -14.14
C TYR A 60 -9.53 22.46 -12.86
N ARG A 61 -10.14 23.04 -11.83
CA ARG A 61 -9.56 23.16 -10.48
C ARG A 61 -10.11 22.12 -9.52
N ALA A 62 -9.36 21.77 -8.49
CA ALA A 62 -9.83 20.83 -7.49
C ALA A 62 -11.03 21.39 -6.71
N CYS A 63 -11.95 20.50 -6.33
CA CYS A 63 -13.06 20.86 -5.47
C CYS A 63 -12.58 21.21 -4.07
N LYS A 64 -12.96 22.39 -3.58
CA LYS A 64 -12.60 22.89 -2.24
C LYS A 64 -13.24 22.10 -1.10
N ARG A 65 -14.26 21.27 -1.39
CA ARG A 65 -15.03 20.52 -0.40
C ARG A 65 -14.54 19.09 -0.23
N CYS A 66 -14.36 18.35 -1.34
CA CYS A 66 -13.88 16.97 -1.26
C CYS A 66 -12.36 16.86 -1.39
N LEU A 67 -11.68 17.91 -1.90
CA LEU A 67 -10.24 17.96 -2.13
C LEU A 67 -9.74 16.64 -2.73
N PRO A 68 -10.17 16.32 -3.97
CA PRO A 68 -9.96 15.01 -4.59
C PRO A 68 -8.48 14.62 -4.59
N GLU A 69 -8.23 13.33 -4.41
CA GLU A 69 -6.87 12.78 -4.33
C GLU A 69 -6.10 12.96 -5.63
N ALA A 70 -4.79 13.07 -5.50
CA ALA A 70 -3.89 13.30 -6.63
C ALA A 70 -3.99 12.21 -7.69
N VAL A 71 -4.03 10.94 -7.30
CA VAL A 71 -4.44 9.78 -8.14
C VAL A 71 -4.74 8.64 -7.15
N PRO A 72 -5.85 7.89 -7.30
CA PRO A 72 -6.10 7.03 -8.47
C PRO A 72 -7.22 7.63 -9.37
N GLY A 73 -7.21 7.55 -10.71
CA GLY A 73 -6.73 6.51 -11.61
C GLY A 73 -7.77 5.40 -11.70
N THR A 74 -8.16 4.92 -12.88
CA THR A 74 -8.81 3.59 -12.92
C THR A 74 -7.89 2.59 -12.21
N PRO A 75 -8.37 1.79 -11.25
CA PRO A 75 -7.52 0.90 -10.43
C PRO A 75 -6.64 -0.03 -11.26
N GLU A 76 -7.04 -0.26 -12.52
CA GLU A 76 -6.30 -0.97 -13.55
C GLU A 76 -4.80 -0.67 -13.61
N TRP A 77 -4.34 0.56 -13.33
CA TRP A 77 -2.89 0.83 -13.34
C TRP A 77 -2.14 0.00 -12.29
N ASP A 78 -2.75 -0.24 -11.13
CA ASP A 78 -2.13 -1.00 -10.03
C ASP A 78 -2.13 -2.51 -10.33
N LEU A 79 -3.10 -2.94 -11.15
CA LEU A 79 -3.26 -4.32 -11.60
C LEU A 79 -2.28 -4.70 -12.71
N ARG A 80 -1.85 -3.71 -13.49
CA ARG A 80 -0.98 -3.92 -14.63
C ARG A 80 0.47 -4.06 -14.15
N ASP A 81 1.12 -5.18 -14.49
CA ASP A 81 2.58 -5.30 -14.42
C ASP A 81 3.27 -4.64 -15.63
N ASP A 82 2.59 -3.66 -16.24
CA ASP A 82 3.04 -2.98 -17.44
C ASP A 82 3.83 -1.71 -17.11
N LEU A 83 4.28 -1.01 -18.16
CA LEU A 83 5.06 0.21 -18.03
C LEU A 83 4.34 1.30 -17.21
N VAL A 84 3.01 1.42 -17.34
CA VAL A 84 2.23 2.47 -16.66
C VAL A 84 2.17 2.20 -15.16
N GLY A 85 1.86 0.96 -14.77
CA GLY A 85 1.80 0.56 -13.38
C GLY A 85 3.14 0.75 -12.66
N ARG A 86 4.23 0.25 -13.28
CA ARG A 86 5.59 0.41 -12.75
C ARG A 86 5.99 1.89 -12.62
N ALA A 87 5.69 2.72 -13.62
CA ALA A 87 5.96 4.15 -13.57
C ALA A 87 5.19 4.86 -12.44
N MET A 88 3.91 4.56 -12.25
CA MET A 88 3.10 5.16 -11.18
C MET A 88 3.61 4.80 -9.79
N ARG A 89 4.03 3.54 -9.57
CA ARG A 89 4.64 3.12 -8.30
C ARG A 89 5.93 3.87 -8.00
N LEU A 90 6.79 4.07 -9.01
CA LEU A 90 8.02 4.86 -8.86
C LEU A 90 7.76 6.36 -8.65
N ILE A 91 6.76 6.93 -9.33
CA ILE A 91 6.33 8.32 -9.09
C ILE A 91 5.82 8.48 -7.66
N ALA A 92 4.99 7.55 -7.18
CA ALA A 92 4.49 7.58 -5.80
C ALA A 92 5.62 7.38 -4.77
N ASP A 93 6.64 6.59 -5.11
CA ASP A 93 7.85 6.42 -4.32
C ASP A 93 8.80 7.63 -4.39
N GLY A 94 8.50 8.67 -5.17
CA GLY A 94 9.26 9.92 -5.23
C GLY A 94 10.44 9.91 -6.20
N GLU A 95 10.45 9.01 -7.19
CA GLU A 95 11.56 8.87 -8.13
C GLU A 95 11.76 10.10 -9.02
N VAL A 96 10.67 10.75 -9.42
CA VAL A 96 10.73 11.97 -10.23
C VAL A 96 11.39 13.11 -9.45
N GLU A 97 11.19 13.18 -8.14
CA GLU A 97 11.83 14.17 -7.27
C GLU A 97 13.33 13.92 -7.12
N ARG A 98 13.75 12.64 -7.06
CA ARG A 98 15.15 12.26 -6.85
C ARG A 98 15.99 12.35 -8.12
N ALA A 99 15.50 11.79 -9.22
CA ALA A 99 16.27 11.57 -10.45
C ALA A 99 15.66 12.25 -11.68
N GLY A 100 14.55 12.97 -11.52
CA GLY A 100 13.82 13.59 -12.61
C GLY A 100 13.11 12.58 -13.52
N VAL A 101 12.48 13.10 -14.58
CA VAL A 101 11.82 12.25 -15.58
C VAL A 101 12.83 11.41 -16.37
N GLY A 102 14.06 11.93 -16.54
CA GLY A 102 15.17 11.20 -17.15
C GLY A 102 15.52 9.94 -16.35
N GLY A 103 15.73 10.08 -15.04
CA GLY A 103 16.02 8.95 -14.15
C GLY A 103 14.89 7.93 -14.09
N LEU A 104 13.63 8.38 -14.00
CA LEU A 104 12.46 7.50 -14.07
C LEU A 104 12.44 6.66 -15.36
N ALA A 105 12.68 7.29 -16.51
CA ALA A 105 12.67 6.61 -17.80
C ALA A 105 13.84 5.62 -17.93
N SER A 106 15.05 6.03 -17.53
CA SER A 106 16.23 5.16 -17.52
C SER A 106 16.03 3.93 -16.65
N ARG A 107 15.43 4.07 -15.46
CA ARG A 107 15.11 2.94 -14.57
C ARG A 107 14.17 1.94 -15.21
N LEU A 108 13.13 2.42 -15.88
CA LEU A 108 12.17 1.57 -16.57
C LEU A 108 12.70 0.96 -17.88
N GLY A 109 13.90 1.35 -18.34
CA GLY A 109 14.49 0.88 -19.59
C GLY A 109 13.93 1.54 -20.85
N TYR A 110 13.37 2.75 -20.74
CA TYR A 110 12.75 3.47 -21.87
C TYR A 110 13.29 4.90 -22.02
N THR A 111 13.07 5.49 -23.19
CA THR A 111 13.35 6.92 -23.40
C THR A 111 12.29 7.78 -22.72
N THR A 112 12.68 8.97 -22.26
CA THR A 112 11.75 9.95 -21.66
C THR A 112 10.57 10.29 -22.58
N ARG A 113 10.81 10.37 -23.90
CA ARG A 113 9.78 10.62 -24.90
C ARG A 113 8.76 9.48 -24.97
N HIS A 114 9.23 8.23 -25.00
CA HIS A 114 8.34 7.07 -25.03
C HIS A 114 7.50 6.99 -23.76
N LEU A 115 8.14 7.11 -22.58
CA LEU A 115 7.44 7.09 -21.30
C LEU A 115 6.37 8.19 -21.21
N THR A 116 6.73 9.43 -21.58
CA THR A 116 5.79 10.56 -21.54
C THR A 116 4.59 10.31 -22.44
N ARG A 117 4.82 9.78 -23.64
CA ARG A 117 3.76 9.46 -24.60
C ARG A 117 2.81 8.41 -24.02
N VAL A 118 3.33 7.29 -23.53
CA VAL A 118 2.53 6.21 -22.95
C VAL A 118 1.71 6.68 -21.76
N LEU A 119 2.30 7.41 -20.80
CA LEU A 119 1.55 7.94 -19.66
C LEU A 119 0.48 8.97 -20.08
N THR A 120 0.77 9.80 -21.08
CA THR A 120 -0.20 10.79 -21.55
C THR A 120 -1.38 10.12 -22.26
N GLU A 121 -1.11 9.10 -23.08
CA GLU A 121 -2.15 8.34 -23.78
C GLU A 121 -3.04 7.57 -22.78
N GLU A 122 -2.46 6.91 -21.79
CA GLU A 122 -3.21 6.03 -20.86
C GLU A 122 -3.81 6.79 -19.65
N LEU A 123 -3.08 7.76 -19.09
CA LEU A 123 -3.46 8.47 -17.86
C LEU A 123 -3.89 9.92 -18.08
N GLY A 124 -3.80 10.41 -19.32
CA GLY A 124 -4.14 11.79 -19.69
C GLY A 124 -3.14 12.84 -19.18
N ALA A 125 -2.02 12.41 -18.59
CA ALA A 125 -1.02 13.31 -18.01
C ALA A 125 0.39 12.71 -18.08
N GLY A 126 1.39 13.56 -18.33
CA GLY A 126 2.80 13.16 -18.33
C GLY A 126 3.38 13.00 -16.91
N PRO A 127 4.60 12.41 -16.81
CA PRO A 127 5.23 12.08 -15.53
C PRO A 127 5.33 13.24 -14.54
N LEU A 128 5.71 14.43 -15.01
CA LEU A 128 5.88 15.61 -14.15
C LEU A 128 4.55 16.11 -13.57
N ALA A 129 3.47 16.05 -14.35
CA ALA A 129 2.14 16.44 -13.90
C ALA A 129 1.58 15.44 -12.87
N LEU A 130 1.83 14.15 -13.08
CA LEU A 130 1.47 13.09 -12.14
C LEU A 130 2.25 13.25 -10.82
N ALA A 131 3.57 13.44 -10.87
CA ALA A 131 4.40 13.69 -9.69
C ALA A 131 3.98 14.96 -8.93
N ARG A 132 3.66 16.05 -9.66
CA ARG A 132 3.12 17.28 -9.06
C ARG A 132 1.81 17.04 -8.33
N ALA A 133 0.89 16.26 -8.92
CA ALA A 133 -0.35 15.90 -8.26
C ALA A 133 -0.03 15.15 -6.96
N VAL A 134 0.78 14.08 -7.01
CA VAL A 134 1.16 13.28 -5.82
C VAL A 134 1.68 14.17 -4.70
N ARG A 135 2.61 15.09 -4.99
CA ARG A 135 3.12 16.05 -4.00
C ARG A 135 2.04 16.94 -3.40
N ALA A 136 1.15 17.49 -4.24
CA ALA A 136 0.06 18.34 -3.77
C ALA A 136 -0.89 17.60 -2.81
N GLN A 137 -1.16 16.31 -3.07
CA GLN A 137 -1.96 15.48 -2.17
C GLN A 137 -1.22 15.10 -0.89
N THR A 138 0.07 14.75 -0.95
CA THR A 138 0.86 14.51 0.26
C THR A 138 0.90 15.75 1.15
N ALA A 139 1.16 16.93 0.55
CA ALA A 139 1.07 18.21 1.24
C ALA A 139 -0.29 18.42 1.91
N ARG A 140 -1.40 18.19 1.18
CA ARG A 140 -2.74 18.29 1.74
C ARG A 140 -2.92 17.36 2.94
N THR A 141 -2.56 16.09 2.80
CA THR A 141 -2.65 15.10 3.90
C THR A 141 -1.95 15.66 5.13
N LEU A 142 -0.71 16.14 5.00
CA LEU A 142 0.05 16.70 6.10
C LEU A 142 -0.56 17.97 6.69
N LEU A 143 -1.10 18.85 5.85
CA LEU A 143 -1.78 20.08 6.30
C LEU A 143 -3.02 19.77 7.14
N VAL A 144 -3.77 18.71 6.83
CA VAL A 144 -5.02 18.37 7.53
C VAL A 144 -4.83 17.39 8.68
N SER A 145 -3.74 16.63 8.70
CA SER A 145 -3.52 15.57 9.70
C SER A 145 -2.41 15.87 10.70
N THR A 146 -1.60 16.93 10.50
CA THR A 146 -0.43 17.18 11.36
C THR A 146 -0.37 18.64 11.83
N ASP A 147 0.36 18.88 12.92
CA ASP A 147 0.70 20.22 13.42
C ASP A 147 2.07 20.73 12.91
N LEU A 148 2.68 20.04 11.93
CA LEU A 148 3.97 20.43 11.39
C LEU A 148 3.95 21.90 10.92
N PRO A 149 5.03 22.68 11.13
CA PRO A 149 5.19 23.98 10.48
C PRO A 149 4.92 23.89 8.98
N ILE A 150 4.30 24.92 8.37
CA ILE A 150 3.97 24.90 6.94
C ILE A 150 5.23 24.71 6.08
N THR A 151 6.37 25.25 6.53
CA THR A 151 7.69 25.05 5.92
C THR A 151 8.07 23.57 5.88
N ASP A 152 7.87 22.88 7.00
CA ASP A 152 8.21 21.47 7.14
C ASP A 152 7.28 20.62 6.29
N VAL A 153 5.99 20.96 6.23
CA VAL A 153 5.03 20.33 5.31
C VAL A 153 5.47 20.47 3.85
N ALA A 154 5.98 21.63 3.43
CA ALA A 154 6.46 21.82 2.07
C ALA A 154 7.61 20.88 1.73
N PHE A 155 8.64 20.80 2.58
CA PHE A 155 9.78 19.92 2.34
C PHE A 155 9.43 18.44 2.51
N ALA A 156 8.59 18.11 3.49
CA ALA A 156 8.06 16.76 3.71
C ALA A 156 7.29 16.28 2.48
N ALA A 157 6.48 17.13 1.85
CA ALA A 157 5.74 16.78 0.64
C ALA A 157 6.60 16.73 -0.65
N GLY A 158 7.92 16.89 -0.54
CA GLY A 158 8.86 16.75 -1.66
C GLY A 158 9.01 18.01 -2.52
N PHE A 159 8.63 19.20 -2.02
CA PHE A 159 8.89 20.46 -2.72
C PHE A 159 10.32 20.95 -2.47
N ALA A 160 10.95 21.51 -3.50
CA ALA A 160 12.31 22.06 -3.41
C ALA A 160 12.34 23.42 -2.68
N SER A 161 11.22 24.15 -2.69
CA SER A 161 11.08 25.43 -2.00
C SER A 161 9.64 25.69 -1.54
N VAL A 162 9.51 26.51 -0.50
CA VAL A 162 8.20 26.97 0.02
C VAL A 162 7.43 27.76 -1.04
N ARG A 163 8.12 28.50 -1.91
CA ARG A 163 7.50 29.22 -3.03
C ARG A 163 6.80 28.26 -3.99
N GLN A 164 7.53 27.25 -4.49
CA GLN A 164 6.98 26.23 -5.37
C GLN A 164 5.81 25.47 -4.75
N PHE A 165 5.89 25.20 -3.44
CA PHE A 165 4.81 24.63 -2.66
C PHE A 165 3.57 25.52 -2.65
N ASN A 166 3.72 26.79 -2.28
CA ASN A 166 2.61 27.75 -2.25
C ASN A 166 1.96 27.91 -3.64
N ASP A 167 2.78 28.03 -4.69
CA ASP A 167 2.33 28.14 -6.08
C ASP A 167 1.53 26.90 -6.48
N THR A 168 2.05 25.70 -6.19
CA THR A 168 1.34 24.44 -6.53
C THR A 168 0.05 24.26 -5.74
N ILE A 169 0.04 24.56 -4.44
CA ILE A 169 -1.17 24.47 -3.62
C ILE A 169 -2.22 25.48 -4.09
N GLY A 170 -1.81 26.71 -4.40
CA GLY A 170 -2.66 27.76 -4.96
C GLY A 170 -3.25 27.35 -6.31
N GLU A 171 -2.43 26.82 -7.22
CA GLU A 171 -2.87 26.38 -8.54
C GLU A 171 -3.84 25.20 -8.47
N VAL A 172 -3.50 24.15 -7.71
CA VAL A 172 -4.28 22.90 -7.66
C VAL A 172 -5.57 23.09 -6.85
N PHE A 173 -5.49 23.67 -5.66
CA PHE A 173 -6.62 23.73 -4.71
C PHE A 173 -7.32 25.08 -4.68
N GLN A 174 -6.73 26.15 -5.23
CA GLN A 174 -7.26 27.52 -5.16
C GLN A 174 -7.55 27.94 -3.70
N LEU A 175 -6.67 27.51 -2.81
CA LEU A 175 -6.64 27.75 -1.38
C LEU A 175 -5.19 27.98 -0.96
N THR A 176 -4.98 28.73 0.11
CA THR A 176 -3.65 28.81 0.74
C THR A 176 -3.41 27.56 1.61
N PRO A 177 -2.15 27.20 1.88
CA PRO A 177 -1.83 26.12 2.83
C PRO A 177 -2.52 26.28 4.19
N THR A 178 -2.56 27.52 4.71
CA THR A 178 -3.25 27.86 5.96
C THR A 178 -4.75 27.61 5.87
N ALA A 179 -5.39 27.95 4.76
CA ALA A 179 -6.82 27.72 4.55
C ALA A 179 -7.16 26.23 4.44
N ILE A 180 -6.27 25.41 3.87
CA ILE A 180 -6.42 23.95 3.87
C ILE A 180 -6.29 23.41 5.30
N ARG A 181 -5.29 23.86 6.06
CA ARG A 181 -5.07 23.46 7.45
C ARG A 181 -6.27 23.79 8.36
N ALA A 182 -6.92 24.93 8.14
CA ALA A 182 -8.10 25.34 8.90
C ALA A 182 -9.29 24.36 8.76
N GLN A 183 -9.28 23.46 7.78
CA GLN A 183 -10.32 22.43 7.59
C GLN A 183 -10.08 21.17 8.44
N ARG A 184 -9.05 21.16 9.28
CA ARG A 184 -8.70 20.02 10.15
C ARG A 184 -9.78 19.72 11.19
N SER A 185 -10.03 18.43 11.44
CA SER A 185 -10.63 17.96 12.69
C SER A 185 -9.53 17.61 13.70
N ALA A 186 -9.69 18.02 14.96
CA ALA A 186 -8.68 17.89 16.01
C ALA A 186 -8.06 16.48 16.06
N MET A 187 -6.73 16.41 16.02
CA MET A 187 -5.94 15.18 16.18
C MET A 187 -5.03 15.33 17.40
N HIS A 188 -4.80 14.23 18.10
CA HIS A 188 -3.84 14.18 19.20
C HIS A 188 -2.44 13.99 18.62
N ALA A 189 -1.55 14.96 18.82
CA ALA A 189 -0.15 14.84 18.44
C ALA A 189 0.63 14.10 19.54
N SER A 190 1.42 13.10 19.16
CA SER A 190 2.44 12.52 20.02
C SER A 190 3.80 13.17 19.69
N PRO A 191 4.60 13.61 20.69
CA PRO A 191 5.90 14.21 20.42
C PRO A 191 6.80 13.31 19.57
N GLY A 192 7.37 13.85 18.49
CA GLY A 192 8.31 13.13 17.61
C GLY A 192 7.69 12.12 16.64
N ARG A 193 6.35 11.98 16.60
CA ARG A 193 5.65 11.13 15.63
C ARG A 193 4.63 11.93 14.82
N ILE A 194 4.47 11.51 13.57
CA ILE A 194 3.50 12.06 12.64
C ILE A 194 2.34 11.08 12.54
N GLU A 195 1.17 11.53 12.94
CA GLU A 195 -0.07 10.76 12.86
C GLU A 195 -0.79 11.08 11.55
N LEU A 196 -1.14 10.05 10.79
CA LEU A 196 -1.80 10.13 9.50
C LEU A 196 -2.99 9.18 9.47
N ARG A 197 -4.05 9.56 8.76
CA ARG A 197 -5.14 8.64 8.39
C ARG A 197 -4.98 8.26 6.93
N LEU A 198 -4.93 6.97 6.66
CA LEU A 198 -4.86 6.41 5.31
C LEU A 198 -6.23 5.85 4.96
N ALA A 199 -6.86 6.44 3.93
CA ALA A 199 -8.11 5.93 3.40
C ALA A 199 -7.92 4.53 2.79
N THR A 200 -8.91 3.67 3.01
CA THR A 200 -8.99 2.35 2.38
C THR A 200 -10.19 2.34 1.42
N ARG A 201 -10.13 1.46 0.41
CA ARG A 201 -11.27 1.16 -0.46
C ARG A 201 -12.09 0.04 0.14
N GLU A 202 -13.39 0.20 0.21
CA GLU A 202 -14.28 -0.80 0.79
C GLU A 202 -14.76 -1.83 -0.25
N PRO A 203 -14.87 -3.12 0.11
CA PRO A 203 -14.56 -3.71 1.42
C PRO A 203 -13.04 -3.86 1.68
N PHE A 204 -12.65 -3.89 2.95
CA PHE A 204 -11.25 -4.09 3.37
C PHE A 204 -11.18 -5.09 4.53
N ASP A 205 -10.56 -6.26 4.30
CA ASP A 205 -10.35 -7.29 5.32
C ASP A 205 -9.15 -6.96 6.23
N ALA A 206 -9.31 -5.93 7.08
CA ALA A 206 -8.27 -5.50 8.00
C ALA A 206 -7.77 -6.66 8.89
N ALA A 207 -8.70 -7.46 9.42
CA ALA A 207 -8.37 -8.57 10.32
C ALA A 207 -7.54 -9.65 9.61
N GLY A 208 -7.87 -10.00 8.37
CA GLY A 208 -7.07 -10.92 7.55
C GLY A 208 -5.69 -10.37 7.23
N THR A 209 -5.59 -9.08 6.86
CA THR A 209 -4.32 -8.42 6.55
C THR A 209 -3.39 -8.36 7.77
N PHE A 210 -3.87 -7.89 8.93
CA PHE A 210 -3.05 -7.83 10.15
C PHE A 210 -2.62 -9.22 10.62
N ARG A 211 -3.51 -10.22 10.54
CA ARG A 211 -3.18 -11.60 10.85
C ARG A 211 -2.14 -12.18 9.90
N TYR A 212 -2.22 -11.85 8.61
CA TYR A 212 -1.19 -12.22 7.64
C TYR A 212 0.14 -11.61 8.05
N LEU A 213 0.20 -10.30 8.32
CA LEU A 213 1.44 -9.65 8.76
C LEU A 213 2.00 -10.30 10.04
N ALA A 214 1.14 -10.63 11.01
CA ALA A 214 1.55 -11.32 12.24
C ALA A 214 2.14 -12.71 12.02
N GLU A 215 1.63 -13.47 11.04
CA GLU A 215 2.17 -14.78 10.68
C GLU A 215 3.53 -14.73 9.98
N HIS A 216 3.91 -13.57 9.44
CA HIS A 216 5.17 -13.36 8.72
C HIS A 216 6.11 -12.43 9.48
N ALA A 217 5.72 -11.96 10.66
CA ALA A 217 6.48 -11.00 11.42
C ALA A 217 7.79 -11.62 11.93
N ASP A 218 8.90 -10.92 11.73
CA ASP A 218 10.14 -11.22 12.44
C ASP A 218 9.97 -10.79 13.90
N LEU A 219 9.79 -11.75 14.81
CA LEU A 219 9.56 -11.50 16.24
C LEU A 219 10.68 -10.69 16.92
N ARG A 220 11.84 -10.53 16.28
CA ARG A 220 12.96 -9.72 16.80
C ARG A 220 12.82 -8.23 16.47
N THR A 221 12.21 -7.90 15.35
CA THR A 221 12.23 -6.53 14.78
C THR A 221 10.83 -5.98 14.52
N GLU A 222 9.81 -6.85 14.47
CA GLU A 222 8.45 -6.51 14.14
C GLU A 222 7.51 -6.87 15.30
N ARG A 223 6.56 -5.97 15.56
CA ARG A 223 5.46 -6.21 16.50
C ARG A 223 4.17 -6.26 15.71
N ALA A 224 3.46 -7.37 15.81
CA ALA A 224 2.23 -7.59 15.08
C ALA A 224 1.15 -8.19 15.99
N SER A 225 -0.08 -7.76 15.80
CA SER A 225 -1.27 -8.26 16.49
C SER A 225 -2.43 -8.34 15.49
N ASP A 226 -3.61 -8.78 15.95
CA ASP A 226 -4.81 -8.86 15.11
C ASP A 226 -5.33 -7.48 14.65
N ALA A 227 -4.82 -6.37 15.20
CA ALA A 227 -5.28 -5.01 14.90
C ALA A 227 -4.16 -3.97 14.73
N GLY A 228 -2.90 -4.39 14.77
CA GLY A 228 -1.76 -3.48 14.71
C GLY A 228 -0.48 -4.13 14.18
N TYR A 229 0.35 -3.32 13.54
CA TYR A 229 1.64 -3.71 12.99
C TYR A 229 2.65 -2.59 13.17
N ALA A 230 3.84 -2.86 13.69
CA ALA A 230 4.89 -1.89 13.90
C ALA A 230 6.26 -2.48 13.60
N ARG A 231 7.10 -1.73 12.87
CA ARG A 231 8.47 -2.13 12.57
C ARG A 231 9.35 -0.95 12.14
N PRO A 232 10.69 -1.09 12.20
CA PRO A 232 11.62 -0.18 11.54
C PRO A 232 11.44 -0.20 10.02
N ILE A 233 11.75 0.93 9.38
CA ILE A 233 11.74 1.10 7.92
C ILE A 233 13.04 1.78 7.47
N VAL A 234 13.61 1.33 6.35
CA VAL A 234 14.76 1.97 5.69
C VAL A 234 14.27 2.78 4.51
N LEU A 235 14.68 4.04 4.43
CA LEU A 235 14.21 5.01 3.44
C LEU A 235 15.40 5.64 2.69
N PRO A 236 15.17 6.33 1.57
CA PRO A 236 16.26 6.80 0.71
C PRO A 236 17.30 7.71 1.39
N ARG A 237 16.91 8.49 2.42
CA ARG A 237 17.81 9.43 3.10
C ARG A 237 18.12 9.06 4.54
N GLY A 238 17.45 8.06 5.10
CA GLY A 238 17.62 7.67 6.49
C GLY A 238 16.74 6.51 6.90
N THR A 239 16.50 6.38 8.20
CA THR A 239 15.63 5.34 8.74
C THR A 239 14.42 5.92 9.45
N GLY A 240 13.51 5.04 9.86
CA GLY A 240 12.37 5.41 10.66
C GLY A 240 11.74 4.19 11.33
N ASP A 241 10.63 4.43 12.03
CA ASP A 241 9.74 3.38 12.48
C ASP A 241 8.29 3.76 12.18
N ILE A 242 7.52 2.74 11.80
CA ILE A 242 6.10 2.87 11.56
C ILE A 242 5.32 2.08 12.60
N GLU A 243 4.11 2.54 12.86
CA GLU A 243 3.07 1.78 13.52
C GLU A 243 1.75 2.04 12.80
N VAL A 244 1.06 0.98 12.42
CA VAL A 244 -0.21 1.02 11.72
C VAL A 244 -1.25 0.29 12.56
N ARG A 245 -2.42 0.91 12.74
CA ARG A 245 -3.55 0.32 13.48
C ARG A 245 -4.84 0.45 12.68
N ALA A 246 -5.71 -0.54 12.80
CA ALA A 246 -7.07 -0.46 12.26
C ALA A 246 -7.89 0.62 12.98
N ASP A 247 -8.66 1.42 12.24
CA ASP A 247 -9.57 2.43 12.79
C ASP A 247 -10.87 2.48 11.95
N GLY A 248 -11.79 1.56 12.21
CA GLY A 248 -13.00 1.42 11.40
C GLY A 248 -12.65 1.06 9.94
N ALA A 249 -13.04 1.93 9.00
CA ALA A 249 -12.75 1.78 7.57
C ALA A 249 -11.43 2.44 7.13
N GLU A 250 -10.64 3.00 8.05
CA GLU A 250 -9.37 3.66 7.76
C GLU A 250 -8.22 2.99 8.52
N LEU A 251 -6.99 3.26 8.08
CA LEU A 251 -5.79 2.90 8.84
C LEU A 251 -5.19 4.15 9.48
N LYS A 252 -4.86 4.07 10.77
CA LYS A 252 -4.04 5.07 11.47
C LYS A 252 -2.58 4.69 11.32
N LEU A 253 -1.80 5.54 10.67
CA LEU A 253 -0.35 5.43 10.55
C LEU A 253 0.30 6.44 11.49
N SER A 254 1.11 5.96 12.42
CA SER A 254 2.02 6.74 13.24
C SER A 254 3.44 6.47 12.76
N VAL A 255 4.18 7.50 12.39
CA VAL A 255 5.53 7.36 11.82
C VAL A 255 6.52 8.31 12.47
N ARG A 256 7.72 7.80 12.77
CA ARG A 256 8.90 8.59 13.13
C ARG A 256 9.95 8.41 12.04
N LEU A 257 10.55 9.51 11.58
CA LEU A 257 11.54 9.52 10.52
C LEU A 257 12.76 10.31 10.98
N ASP A 258 13.95 9.85 10.60
CA ASP A 258 15.18 10.63 10.73
C ASP A 258 15.14 11.84 9.79
N GLU A 259 14.65 11.63 8.57
CA GLU A 259 14.52 12.63 7.52
C GLU A 259 13.07 12.83 7.11
N LEU A 260 12.50 13.99 7.44
CA LEU A 260 11.09 14.30 7.16
C LEU A 260 10.75 14.25 5.66
N ARG A 261 11.75 14.47 4.80
CA ARG A 261 11.60 14.42 3.33
C ARG A 261 11.33 13.02 2.79
N ASP A 262 11.48 11.98 3.61
CA ASP A 262 11.15 10.61 3.25
C ASP A 262 9.71 10.22 3.59
N LEU A 263 8.93 11.13 4.18
CA LEU A 263 7.53 10.89 4.53
C LEU A 263 6.64 10.45 3.35
N PRO A 264 6.74 11.03 2.13
CA PRO A 264 5.95 10.57 0.99
C PRO A 264 6.29 9.12 0.63
N VAL A 265 7.57 8.76 0.70
CA VAL A 265 8.08 7.40 0.43
C VAL A 265 7.55 6.42 1.47
N ALA A 266 7.61 6.80 2.76
CA ALA A 266 7.07 6.00 3.86
C ALA A 266 5.56 5.77 3.69
N ILE A 267 4.79 6.81 3.36
CA ILE A 267 3.35 6.68 3.08
C ILE A 267 3.12 5.74 1.90
N ALA A 268 3.83 5.93 0.78
CA ALA A 268 3.67 5.08 -0.41
C ALA A 268 3.98 3.61 -0.11
N ARG A 269 5.05 3.33 0.64
CA ARG A 269 5.43 1.98 1.08
C ARG A 269 4.39 1.37 2.02
N VAL A 270 3.85 2.13 2.97
CA VAL A 270 2.77 1.64 3.85
C VAL A 270 1.49 1.37 3.05
N ARG A 271 1.13 2.23 2.10
CA ARG A 271 -0.01 1.97 1.20
C ARG A 271 0.17 0.67 0.42
N ARG A 272 1.39 0.38 -0.07
CA ARG A 272 1.73 -0.89 -0.73
C ARG A 272 1.72 -2.08 0.24
N LEU A 273 2.25 -1.93 1.45
CA LEU A 273 2.25 -2.99 2.47
C LEU A 273 0.83 -3.48 2.79
N PHE A 274 -0.14 -2.57 2.84
CA PHE A 274 -1.55 -2.88 3.08
C PHE A 274 -2.39 -3.00 1.80
N ASP A 275 -1.76 -2.84 0.63
CA ASP A 275 -2.39 -2.90 -0.69
C ASP A 275 -3.68 -2.05 -0.75
N LEU A 276 -3.56 -0.78 -0.30
CA LEU A 276 -4.71 0.13 -0.13
C LEU A 276 -5.28 0.65 -1.45
N ASP A 277 -4.48 0.58 -2.52
CA ASP A 277 -4.81 1.11 -3.85
C ASP A 277 -5.51 0.08 -4.76
N ALA A 278 -5.58 -1.20 -4.36
CA ALA A 278 -6.35 -2.21 -5.06
C ALA A 278 -7.86 -1.94 -5.08
N ASP A 279 -8.53 -2.50 -6.10
CA ASP A 279 -9.98 -2.52 -6.24
C ASP A 279 -10.57 -3.85 -5.73
N PRO A 280 -10.96 -3.91 -4.45
CA PRO A 280 -11.46 -5.15 -3.86
C PRO A 280 -12.76 -5.61 -4.52
N GLN A 281 -13.55 -4.71 -5.08
CA GLN A 281 -14.86 -5.06 -5.64
C GLN A 281 -14.70 -5.85 -6.94
N THR A 282 -13.82 -5.38 -7.81
CA THR A 282 -13.51 -6.07 -9.07
C THR A 282 -12.88 -7.43 -8.79
N VAL A 283 -11.97 -7.52 -7.82
CA VAL A 283 -11.35 -8.78 -7.38
C VAL A 283 -12.40 -9.75 -6.83
N ASP A 284 -13.17 -9.32 -5.84
CA ASP A 284 -14.18 -10.15 -5.18
C ASP A 284 -15.23 -10.65 -6.18
N ALA A 285 -15.71 -9.78 -7.07
CA ALA A 285 -16.67 -10.15 -8.10
C ALA A 285 -16.10 -11.22 -9.05
N ALA A 286 -14.87 -11.04 -9.53
CA ALA A 286 -14.22 -12.01 -10.42
C ALA A 286 -13.99 -13.37 -9.73
N LEU A 287 -13.54 -13.37 -8.47
CA LEU A 287 -13.29 -14.60 -7.73
C LEU A 287 -14.60 -15.30 -7.31
N ALA A 288 -15.68 -14.56 -7.06
CA ALA A 288 -16.98 -15.12 -6.67
C ALA A 288 -17.69 -15.89 -7.80
N GLU A 289 -17.34 -15.62 -9.06
CA GLU A 289 -17.80 -16.40 -10.21
C GLU A 289 -17.31 -17.85 -10.15
N ILE A 290 -16.15 -18.09 -9.51
CA ILE A 290 -15.57 -19.42 -9.35
C ILE A 290 -16.30 -20.14 -8.22
N PRO A 291 -17.03 -21.25 -8.50
CA PRO A 291 -17.87 -21.88 -7.48
C PRO A 291 -17.13 -22.31 -6.21
N ALA A 292 -15.88 -22.76 -6.35
CA ALA A 292 -15.01 -23.16 -5.24
C ALA A 292 -14.63 -21.98 -4.32
N LEU A 293 -14.57 -20.75 -4.83
CA LEU A 293 -14.16 -19.56 -4.08
C LEU A 293 -15.32 -18.71 -3.58
N ARG A 294 -16.51 -18.84 -4.18
CA ARG A 294 -17.70 -18.01 -3.88
C ARG A 294 -17.98 -17.84 -2.39
N GLU A 295 -17.99 -18.92 -1.63
CA GLU A 295 -18.26 -18.87 -0.19
C GLU A 295 -17.09 -18.25 0.60
N ALA A 296 -15.85 -18.52 0.18
CA ALA A 296 -14.67 -17.93 0.79
C ALA A 296 -14.61 -16.41 0.58
N VAL A 297 -14.98 -15.93 -0.61
CA VAL A 297 -15.12 -14.49 -0.92
C VAL A 297 -16.23 -13.86 -0.10
N ARG A 298 -17.40 -14.51 -0.01
CA ARG A 298 -18.52 -14.02 0.80
C ARG A 298 -18.17 -13.91 2.30
N THR A 299 -17.33 -14.81 2.80
CA THR A 299 -16.91 -14.85 4.20
C THR A 299 -15.83 -13.81 4.53
N ALA A 300 -14.96 -13.50 3.57
CA ALA A 300 -13.85 -12.56 3.74
C ALA A 300 -13.74 -11.65 2.51
N PRO A 301 -14.68 -10.71 2.31
CA PRO A 301 -14.61 -9.78 1.19
C PRO A 301 -13.51 -8.74 1.40
N GLY A 302 -12.90 -8.26 0.33
CA GLY A 302 -11.89 -7.22 0.38
C GLY A 302 -10.54 -7.66 0.93
N ILE A 303 -10.20 -8.94 0.74
CA ILE A 303 -8.85 -9.46 0.99
C ILE A 303 -7.84 -8.64 0.17
N ARG A 304 -6.70 -8.35 0.79
CA ARG A 304 -5.58 -7.60 0.21
C ARG A 304 -4.35 -8.45 0.10
N VAL A 305 -3.49 -8.18 -0.87
CA VAL A 305 -2.18 -8.83 -1.02
C VAL A 305 -1.13 -8.02 -0.29
N PRO A 306 -0.71 -8.40 0.94
CA PRO A 306 0.14 -7.51 1.72
C PRO A 306 1.52 -7.39 1.08
N GLY A 307 1.90 -6.17 0.69
CA GLY A 307 3.14 -5.91 -0.05
C GLY A 307 4.39 -5.94 0.84
N ALA A 308 5.47 -5.32 0.35
CA ALA A 308 6.74 -5.14 1.06
C ALA A 308 7.02 -3.66 1.35
N LEU A 309 7.66 -3.35 2.48
CA LEU A 309 8.23 -2.02 2.72
C LEU A 309 9.59 -1.85 2.03
N GLU A 310 10.36 -2.94 1.92
CA GLU A 310 11.65 -3.01 1.24
C GLU A 310 11.78 -4.37 0.53
N ALA A 311 12.27 -4.37 -0.71
CA ALA A 311 12.48 -5.60 -1.47
C ALA A 311 13.54 -6.50 -0.82
N SER A 312 14.63 -5.91 -0.32
CA SER A 312 15.78 -6.63 0.28
C SER A 312 15.37 -7.57 1.41
N ASP A 313 14.47 -7.14 2.29
CA ASP A 313 13.98 -7.94 3.41
C ASP A 313 13.26 -9.21 2.93
N LEU A 314 12.39 -9.09 1.93
CA LEU A 314 11.67 -10.25 1.40
C LEU A 314 12.54 -11.15 0.52
N ILE A 315 13.54 -10.60 -0.18
CA ILE A 315 14.55 -11.39 -0.90
C ILE A 315 15.33 -12.26 0.09
N ILE A 316 15.79 -11.68 1.21
CA ILE A 316 16.48 -12.40 2.29
C ILE A 316 15.61 -13.53 2.82
N ARG A 317 14.36 -13.25 3.18
CA ARG A 317 13.44 -14.26 3.71
C ARG A 317 13.17 -15.37 2.70
N ALA A 318 13.01 -15.02 1.43
CA ALA A 318 12.76 -15.99 0.38
C ALA A 318 13.97 -16.91 0.16
N ALA A 319 15.18 -16.35 0.12
CA ALA A 319 16.43 -17.09 0.00
C ALA A 319 16.68 -18.02 1.19
N ALA A 320 16.33 -17.59 2.41
CA ALA A 320 16.39 -18.41 3.61
C ALA A 320 15.29 -19.49 3.70
N GLY A 321 14.28 -19.45 2.82
CA GLY A 321 13.09 -20.32 2.91
C GLY A 321 12.11 -19.93 4.03
N GLU A 322 12.32 -18.78 4.67
CA GLU A 322 11.57 -18.28 5.83
C GLU A 322 10.31 -17.51 5.41
N THR A 323 9.41 -18.19 4.70
CA THR A 323 8.16 -17.58 4.20
C THR A 323 7.03 -17.56 5.24
N HIS A 324 7.24 -18.10 6.46
CA HIS A 324 6.30 -18.07 7.60
C HIS A 324 7.05 -18.04 8.95
N GLY A 325 6.60 -17.22 9.90
CA GLY A 325 7.26 -17.01 11.17
C GLY A 325 6.65 -17.78 12.36
N ARG A 326 7.38 -18.78 12.87
CA ARG A 326 7.42 -19.11 14.32
C ARG A 326 8.82 -19.50 14.83
N ALA A 327 9.85 -19.47 13.99
CA ALA A 327 11.25 -19.58 14.41
C ALA A 327 12.15 -18.98 13.32
N ALA A 328 12.35 -17.65 13.34
CA ALA A 328 13.38 -17.03 12.51
C ALA A 328 14.74 -17.31 13.15
N ARG A 329 15.33 -18.45 12.79
CA ARG A 329 16.74 -18.72 13.06
C ARG A 329 17.47 -18.01 11.93
N ARG A 330 17.81 -16.74 12.14
CA ARG A 330 18.76 -15.99 11.32
C ARG A 330 20.15 -16.63 11.48
N ALA A 331 20.27 -17.87 11.05
CA ALA A 331 21.53 -18.56 10.87
C ALA A 331 22.04 -18.11 9.50
N ASP A 332 23.16 -17.41 9.53
CA ASP A 332 24.11 -17.29 8.43
C ASP A 332 23.67 -16.55 7.16
N LEU A 333 23.40 -15.24 7.31
CA LEU A 333 23.71 -14.26 6.24
C LEU A 333 24.82 -13.32 6.73
N ASP A 334 25.90 -13.92 7.24
CA ASP A 334 27.09 -13.22 7.73
C ASP A 334 28.18 -13.03 6.66
N ARG A 335 27.92 -13.42 5.40
CA ARG A 335 28.80 -13.01 4.29
C ARG A 335 28.38 -11.64 3.79
N ALA A 336 29.23 -10.64 3.98
CA ALA A 336 29.06 -9.30 3.39
C ALA A 336 28.74 -9.35 1.88
N GLN A 337 29.31 -10.34 1.17
CA GLN A 337 29.05 -10.63 -0.24
C GLN A 337 27.57 -10.95 -0.54
N GLU A 338 26.90 -11.71 0.33
CA GLU A 338 25.48 -12.07 0.15
C GLU A 338 24.58 -10.87 0.46
N ARG A 339 24.97 -10.02 1.43
CA ARG A 339 24.28 -8.75 1.69
C ARG A 339 24.41 -7.77 0.53
N GLU A 340 25.59 -7.69 -0.09
CA GLU A 340 25.84 -6.86 -1.27
C GLU A 340 25.06 -7.36 -2.49
N ALA A 341 25.00 -8.69 -2.70
CA ALA A 341 24.20 -9.28 -3.78
C ALA A 341 22.70 -9.03 -3.58
N VAL A 342 22.19 -9.22 -2.35
CA VAL A 342 20.79 -8.89 -2.01
C VAL A 342 20.51 -7.40 -2.21
N GLN A 343 21.43 -6.53 -1.80
CA GLN A 343 21.26 -5.09 -1.93
C GLN A 343 21.24 -4.67 -3.40
N SER A 344 22.16 -5.21 -4.22
CA SER A 344 22.18 -4.99 -5.66
C SER A 344 20.89 -5.49 -6.32
N LEU A 345 20.39 -6.66 -5.92
CA LEU A 345 19.12 -7.19 -6.40
C LEU A 345 17.94 -6.31 -5.99
N ALA A 346 17.90 -5.85 -4.74
CA ALA A 346 16.85 -4.96 -4.24
C ALA A 346 16.83 -3.63 -5.00
N GLU A 347 18.00 -3.06 -5.30
CA GLU A 347 18.12 -1.86 -6.12
C GLU A 347 17.63 -2.06 -7.56
N GLN A 348 17.87 -3.24 -8.13
CA GLN A 348 17.35 -3.60 -9.44
C GLN A 348 15.83 -3.78 -9.41
N VAL A 349 15.27 -4.42 -8.38
CA VAL A 349 13.82 -4.50 -8.19
C VAL A 349 13.20 -3.10 -8.05
N ASP A 350 13.80 -2.24 -7.23
CA ASP A 350 13.40 -0.84 -7.03
C ASP A 350 13.60 0.00 -8.30
N SER A 351 14.33 -0.51 -9.31
CA SER A 351 14.41 0.09 -10.64
C SER A 351 13.21 -0.26 -11.54
N GLY A 352 12.30 -1.13 -11.06
CA GLY A 352 11.02 -1.43 -11.71
C GLY A 352 11.05 -2.73 -12.50
N TRP A 353 11.53 -3.81 -11.91
CA TRP A 353 11.42 -5.14 -12.53
C TRP A 353 9.97 -5.61 -12.66
N SER A 354 9.73 -6.41 -13.70
CA SER A 354 8.52 -7.22 -13.87
C SER A 354 8.55 -8.46 -12.97
N ALA A 355 7.39 -9.09 -12.79
CA ALA A 355 7.27 -10.34 -12.06
C ALA A 355 8.14 -11.47 -12.65
N SER A 356 8.26 -11.53 -13.99
CA SER A 356 9.11 -12.52 -14.67
C SER A 356 10.59 -12.30 -14.43
N GLU A 357 11.06 -11.04 -14.45
CA GLU A 357 12.47 -10.71 -14.23
C GLU A 357 12.90 -11.08 -12.80
N LEU A 358 12.11 -10.69 -11.80
CA LEU A 358 12.37 -11.04 -10.40
C LEU A 358 12.29 -12.54 -10.15
N SER A 359 11.27 -13.21 -10.69
CA SER A 359 11.13 -14.66 -10.52
C SER A 359 12.29 -15.43 -11.14
N GLY A 360 12.76 -15.01 -12.32
CA GLY A 360 13.90 -15.61 -13.01
C GLY A 360 15.22 -15.40 -12.26
N GLU A 361 15.42 -14.23 -11.66
CA GLU A 361 16.62 -13.98 -10.86
C GLU A 361 16.65 -14.78 -9.57
N LEU A 362 15.54 -14.81 -8.84
CA LEU A 362 15.45 -15.63 -7.63
C LEU A 362 15.66 -17.12 -7.96
N GLU A 363 15.29 -17.58 -9.16
CA GLU A 363 15.58 -18.94 -9.62
C GLU A 363 17.08 -19.19 -9.76
N ARG A 364 17.80 -18.25 -10.37
CA ARG A 364 19.25 -18.31 -10.52
C ARG A 364 19.96 -18.35 -9.16
N LEU A 365 19.38 -17.70 -8.16
CA LEU A 365 19.84 -17.75 -6.76
C LEU A 365 19.44 -19.02 -6.00
N GLY A 366 18.77 -19.98 -6.66
CA GLY A 366 18.38 -21.26 -6.04
C GLY A 366 17.16 -21.16 -5.13
N VAL A 367 16.39 -20.08 -5.19
CA VAL A 367 15.21 -19.87 -4.36
C VAL A 367 14.07 -20.81 -4.82
N SER A 368 13.46 -21.51 -3.86
CA SER A 368 12.38 -22.47 -4.14
C SER A 368 11.19 -21.80 -4.84
N ALA A 369 10.44 -22.55 -5.66
CA ALA A 369 9.27 -22.01 -6.38
C ALA A 369 8.22 -21.39 -5.45
N ALA A 370 8.04 -21.93 -4.23
CA ALA A 370 7.13 -21.38 -3.22
C ALA A 370 7.65 -20.04 -2.68
N SER A 371 8.93 -19.98 -2.32
CA SER A 371 9.58 -18.74 -1.85
C SER A 371 9.64 -17.65 -2.92
N ARG A 372 9.83 -18.04 -4.19
CA ARG A 372 9.76 -17.11 -5.32
C ARG A 372 8.38 -16.50 -5.48
N ALA A 373 7.33 -17.33 -5.51
CA ALA A 373 5.96 -16.85 -5.62
C ALA A 373 5.60 -15.90 -4.45
N TYR A 374 6.02 -16.23 -3.23
CA TYR A 374 5.90 -15.37 -2.06
C TYR A 374 6.63 -14.02 -2.25
N ALA A 375 7.90 -14.03 -2.65
CA ALA A 375 8.67 -12.81 -2.84
C ALA A 375 8.08 -11.93 -3.94
N VAL A 376 7.83 -12.50 -5.12
CA VAL A 376 7.33 -11.76 -6.30
C VAL A 376 5.97 -11.12 -6.03
N SER A 377 5.03 -11.88 -5.45
CA SER A 377 3.69 -11.34 -5.14
C SER A 377 3.74 -10.17 -4.18
N ARG A 378 4.58 -10.24 -3.14
CA ARG A 378 4.66 -9.19 -2.10
C ARG A 378 5.55 -8.01 -2.48
N ILE A 379 6.70 -8.26 -3.07
CA ILE A 379 7.67 -7.21 -3.43
C ILE A 379 7.07 -6.29 -4.49
N LEU A 380 6.48 -6.87 -5.53
CA LEU A 380 5.92 -6.10 -6.65
C LEU A 380 4.44 -5.75 -6.45
N GLY A 381 3.78 -6.31 -5.43
CA GLY A 381 2.33 -6.24 -5.28
C GLY A 381 1.59 -6.90 -6.44
N SER A 382 2.21 -7.89 -7.10
CA SER A 382 1.66 -8.46 -8.33
C SER A 382 0.37 -9.24 -8.04
N PRO A 383 -0.77 -8.91 -8.68
CA PRO A 383 -2.06 -9.53 -8.40
C PRO A 383 -2.16 -10.97 -8.95
N ASP A 384 -1.22 -11.37 -9.82
CA ASP A 384 -1.33 -12.57 -10.66
C ASP A 384 -0.13 -13.53 -10.59
N VAL A 385 0.28 -13.89 -9.38
CA VAL A 385 1.36 -14.86 -9.16
C VAL A 385 0.79 -16.24 -8.83
N ASP A 386 1.31 -17.29 -9.47
CA ASP A 386 0.93 -18.67 -9.13
C ASP A 386 1.61 -19.11 -7.82
N CYS A 387 0.82 -19.17 -6.75
CA CYS A 387 1.26 -19.59 -5.42
C CYS A 387 0.92 -21.06 -5.10
N SER A 388 0.56 -21.88 -6.08
CA SER A 388 0.16 -23.29 -5.86
C SER A 388 1.30 -24.21 -5.37
N SER A 389 2.53 -23.73 -5.46
CA SER A 389 3.74 -24.35 -4.87
C SER A 389 3.83 -24.18 -3.34
N ASP A 390 3.06 -23.28 -2.72
CA ASP A 390 2.95 -23.17 -1.25
C ASP A 390 2.02 -24.27 -0.68
N ASP A 391 2.48 -24.99 0.34
CA ASP A 391 1.76 -26.12 0.93
C ASP A 391 0.42 -25.76 1.59
N ILE A 392 0.35 -24.59 2.24
CA ILE A 392 -0.87 -24.09 2.88
C ILE A 392 -1.88 -23.68 1.81
N VAL A 393 -1.42 -23.00 0.75
CA VAL A 393 -2.25 -22.67 -0.41
C VAL A 393 -2.78 -23.94 -1.06
N ARG A 394 -1.92 -24.92 -1.37
CA ARG A 394 -2.33 -26.19 -1.98
C ARG A 394 -3.31 -26.98 -1.11
N ARG A 395 -3.14 -26.95 0.21
CA ARG A 395 -4.09 -27.56 1.16
C ARG A 395 -5.44 -26.84 1.13
N GLY A 396 -5.44 -25.51 1.05
CA GLY A 396 -6.62 -24.68 0.89
C GLY A 396 -7.39 -24.98 -0.40
N MET A 397 -6.68 -25.04 -1.53
CA MET A 397 -7.24 -25.42 -2.82
C MET A 397 -7.97 -26.77 -2.73
N ARG A 398 -7.33 -27.80 -2.15
CA ARG A 398 -7.97 -29.12 -1.95
C ARG A 398 -9.21 -29.06 -1.08
N ARG A 399 -9.22 -28.25 -0.02
CA ARG A 399 -10.38 -28.08 0.88
C ARG A 399 -11.55 -27.38 0.20
N LEU A 400 -11.27 -26.45 -0.71
CA LEU A 400 -12.28 -25.77 -1.52
C LEU A 400 -12.67 -26.53 -2.79
N GLY A 401 -12.15 -27.76 -2.98
CA GLY A 401 -12.53 -28.63 -4.09
C GLY A 401 -11.81 -28.36 -5.41
N LEU A 402 -10.64 -27.69 -5.40
CA LEU A 402 -9.77 -27.52 -6.56
C LEU A 402 -8.64 -28.58 -6.54
N ASP A 403 -8.42 -29.26 -7.66
CA ASP A 403 -7.43 -30.34 -7.75
C ASP A 403 -6.06 -29.82 -8.16
N SER A 404 -5.14 -29.84 -7.20
CA SER A 404 -3.73 -29.50 -7.40
C SER A 404 -3.00 -30.29 -8.51
N ARG A 405 -3.55 -31.41 -9.01
CA ARG A 405 -2.93 -32.27 -10.05
C ARG A 405 -3.44 -31.98 -11.48
N ARG A 406 -4.49 -31.17 -11.65
CA ARG A 406 -5.01 -30.70 -12.96
C ARG A 406 -4.70 -29.21 -13.21
N THR A 407 -3.68 -28.72 -12.53
CA THR A 407 -3.48 -27.33 -12.08
C THR A 407 -3.29 -26.29 -13.16
N ALA A 408 -2.60 -26.60 -14.26
CA ALA A 408 -2.28 -25.58 -15.27
C ALA A 408 -3.54 -24.97 -15.94
N GLY A 409 -4.63 -25.74 -16.07
CA GLY A 409 -5.88 -25.29 -16.68
C GLY A 409 -6.88 -24.66 -15.71
N GLU A 410 -6.77 -24.93 -14.40
CA GLU A 410 -7.68 -24.40 -13.37
C GLU A 410 -7.16 -23.09 -12.77
N THR A 411 -5.83 -22.94 -12.60
CA THR A 411 -5.24 -21.68 -12.12
C THR A 411 -5.25 -20.58 -13.17
N SER A 412 -5.29 -20.93 -14.46
CA SER A 412 -5.43 -19.93 -15.55
C SER A 412 -6.76 -19.18 -15.47
N ARG A 413 -7.83 -19.82 -14.98
CA ARG A 413 -9.14 -19.17 -14.74
C ARG A 413 -9.12 -18.18 -13.59
N LEU A 414 -8.12 -18.28 -12.71
CA LEU A 414 -7.91 -17.34 -11.61
C LEU A 414 -7.14 -16.11 -12.06
N SER A 415 -6.51 -16.12 -13.24
CA SER A 415 -5.85 -14.94 -13.79
C SER A 415 -6.90 -13.87 -14.14
N PRO A 416 -6.65 -12.57 -13.85
CA PRO A 416 -5.39 -11.98 -13.37
C PRO A 416 -5.29 -11.82 -11.83
N TRP A 417 -5.94 -12.70 -11.05
CA TRP A 417 -6.15 -12.57 -9.61
C TRP A 417 -5.57 -13.73 -8.78
N ARG A 418 -4.59 -14.46 -9.32
CA ARG A 418 -4.02 -15.65 -8.67
C ARG A 418 -3.46 -15.35 -7.27
N SER A 419 -2.87 -14.17 -7.04
CA SER A 419 -2.34 -13.78 -5.72
C SER A 419 -3.46 -13.56 -4.69
N TYR A 420 -4.59 -12.97 -5.09
CA TYR A 420 -5.75 -12.78 -4.20
C TYR A 420 -6.44 -14.12 -3.90
N ALA A 421 -6.63 -14.96 -4.92
CA ALA A 421 -7.16 -16.31 -4.73
C ALA A 421 -6.30 -17.14 -3.76
N ALA A 422 -4.96 -17.01 -3.86
CA ALA A 422 -4.02 -17.68 -2.95
C ALA A 422 -4.25 -17.32 -1.48
N LEU A 423 -4.73 -16.12 -1.16
CA LEU A 423 -5.04 -15.72 0.21
C LEU A 423 -6.35 -16.34 0.72
N HIS A 424 -7.38 -16.47 -0.13
CA HIS A 424 -8.57 -17.26 0.20
C HIS A 424 -8.20 -18.73 0.45
N PHE A 425 -7.36 -19.32 -0.41
CA PHE A 425 -6.87 -20.68 -0.21
C PHE A 425 -6.06 -20.79 1.08
N ARG A 426 -5.16 -19.84 1.35
CA ARG A 426 -4.39 -19.84 2.59
C ARG A 426 -5.30 -19.77 3.82
N SER A 427 -6.32 -18.92 3.79
CA SER A 427 -7.34 -18.84 4.85
C SER A 427 -8.03 -20.19 5.07
N ALA A 428 -8.49 -20.83 3.99
CA ALA A 428 -9.11 -22.17 4.03
C ALA A 428 -8.14 -23.30 4.44
N GLY A 429 -6.84 -23.16 4.14
CA GLY A 429 -5.79 -24.14 4.43
C GLY A 429 -5.31 -24.16 5.89
N ARG A 430 -5.67 -23.15 6.70
CA ARG A 430 -5.30 -23.07 8.11
C ARG A 430 -6.01 -24.15 8.93
N ALA A 431 -5.33 -24.69 9.94
CA ALA A 431 -6.02 -25.48 10.96
C ALA A 431 -6.94 -24.54 11.78
N PRO A 432 -8.14 -24.97 12.20
CA PRO A 432 -8.94 -24.19 13.14
C PRO A 432 -8.10 -23.89 14.39
N ARG A 433 -8.15 -22.65 14.90
CA ARG A 433 -7.50 -22.31 16.17
C ARG A 433 -8.08 -23.26 17.24
N PRO A 434 -7.26 -23.90 18.09
CA PRO A 434 -7.80 -24.44 19.32
C PRO A 434 -8.49 -23.28 20.04
N THR A 435 -9.76 -23.48 20.41
CA THR A 435 -10.49 -22.57 21.29
C THR A 435 -9.60 -22.31 22.51
N PRO A 436 -9.44 -21.05 22.97
CA PRO A 436 -8.79 -20.82 24.25
C PRO A 436 -9.65 -21.50 25.30
N HIS A 437 -9.24 -22.70 25.73
CA HIS A 437 -9.80 -23.31 26.92
C HIS A 437 -9.48 -22.36 28.07
N SER A 438 -10.54 -21.77 28.61
CA SER A 438 -10.51 -21.01 29.85
C SER A 438 -10.13 -21.97 30.99
N THR A 439 -8.84 -22.16 31.19
CA THR A 439 -8.27 -22.68 32.44
C THR A 439 -7.02 -21.88 32.74
N LEU A 440 -7.20 -20.59 33.02
CA LEU A 440 -6.29 -19.88 33.92
C LEU A 440 -6.55 -20.45 35.32
N HIS A 441 -5.83 -21.51 35.67
CA HIS A 441 -5.56 -21.76 37.08
C HIS A 441 -4.65 -20.61 37.53
N PRO A 442 -5.02 -19.80 38.54
CA PRO A 442 -4.14 -18.76 39.04
C PRO A 442 -2.92 -19.43 39.67
N THR A 443 -1.76 -19.25 39.03
CA THR A 443 -0.47 -19.46 39.68
C THR A 443 -0.35 -18.42 40.80
N PRO A 444 -0.10 -18.84 42.06
CA PRO A 444 0.06 -17.88 43.14
C PRO A 444 1.31 -17.05 42.92
N VAL A 445 1.16 -15.74 43.03
CA VAL A 445 2.25 -14.76 43.03
C VAL A 445 3.18 -15.06 44.21
N PRO A 446 4.50 -15.23 44.03
CA PRO A 446 5.41 -15.35 45.15
C PRO A 446 5.46 -14.02 45.90
N THR A 447 4.97 -14.02 47.14
CA THR A 447 5.13 -12.93 48.10
C THR A 447 6.62 -12.66 48.34
N ALA A 448 7.04 -11.42 48.11
CA ALA A 448 8.37 -10.94 48.45
C ALA A 448 8.61 -11.05 49.97
N SER A 449 9.64 -11.79 50.37
CA SER A 449 10.16 -11.78 51.75
C SER A 449 10.77 -10.41 52.06
N PRO A 450 10.48 -9.80 53.22
CA PRO A 450 11.13 -8.57 53.64
C PRO A 450 12.58 -8.83 54.10
N LEU A 451 13.49 -7.94 53.69
CA LEU A 451 14.89 -7.90 54.13
C LEU A 451 14.99 -7.74 55.66
N PRO A 452 15.95 -8.40 56.33
CA PRO A 452 16.13 -8.27 57.78
C PRO A 452 16.78 -6.92 58.13
N ILE A 453 16.15 -6.22 59.05
CA ILE A 453 16.65 -5.00 59.69
C ILE A 453 17.73 -5.43 60.71
N SER A 454 18.98 -4.99 60.54
CA SER A 454 20.00 -5.16 61.57
C SER A 454 19.67 -4.29 62.78
N ARG A 455 19.35 -4.91 63.92
CA ARG A 455 19.34 -4.22 65.22
C ARG A 455 20.77 -4.17 65.74
N GLY A 456 21.21 -2.97 66.11
CA GLY A 456 22.44 -2.75 66.84
C GLY A 456 22.38 -3.38 68.23
N GLU A 457 23.52 -3.86 68.68
CA GLU A 457 23.82 -4.13 70.08
C GLU A 457 24.48 -2.87 70.66
N GLU A 458 23.86 -2.34 71.72
CA GLU A 458 24.48 -1.52 72.76
C GLU A 458 24.51 -2.41 74.04
N PRO A 459 25.39 -2.16 75.02
CA PRO A 459 25.91 -0.86 75.44
C PRO A 459 27.41 -0.63 75.29
#